data_AF-A0A7C6RCI2-F1
#
_entry.id   AF-A0A7C6RCI2-F1
#
_cell.length_a   1.000
_cell.length_b   1.000
_cell.length_c   1.000
_cell.angle_alpha   90.00
_cell.angle_beta   90.00
_cell.angle_gamma   90.00
#
_symmetry.space_group_name_H-M   'P 1'
#
loop_
_entity.id
_entity.type
_entity.pdbx_description
1 polymer ?
#
loop_
_entity_poly.entity_id
_entity_poly.type
_entity_poly.pdbx_seq_one_letter_code
_entity_poly.pdbx_strand_id
1 'polypeptide(L)'
;RYTSISVEGFEYAARMGACTVAITDSVISPLAQLADLTLIAKSDLNSFIEAFAAPLSLITALATAVGMRERENVLHSLEQLEEIWDNYRIFYHGLERGWQEAIEK
;
A
#
# COMPACT_ATOMS: atom_id res chain seq x y z
N ARG A 1 -1.36 6.43 21.66
CA ARG A 1 -1.23 7.89 21.35
C ARG A 1 -1.38 8.04 19.85
N TYR A 2 -2.06 9.07 19.36
CA TYR A 2 -2.27 9.31 17.92
C TYR A 2 -1.67 10.66 17.55
N THR A 3 -1.07 10.75 16.36
CA THR A 3 -0.52 11.99 15.82
C THR A 3 -1.65 12.93 15.44
N SER A 4 -1.57 14.19 15.86
CA SER A 4 -2.61 15.19 15.57
C SER A 4 -2.82 15.36 14.06
N ILE A 5 -1.74 15.41 13.29
CA ILE A 5 -1.80 15.54 11.82
C ILE A 5 -2.61 14.42 11.14
N SER A 6 -2.54 13.19 11.66
CA SER A 6 -3.31 12.06 11.10
C SER A 6 -4.78 12.18 11.44
N VAL A 7 -5.12 12.63 12.65
CA VAL A 7 -6.50 12.85 13.06
C VAL A 7 -7.11 14.03 12.29
N GLU A 8 -6.42 15.16 12.24
CA GLU A 8 -6.86 16.37 11.55
C GLU A 8 -7.03 16.15 10.04
N GLY A 9 -6.08 15.47 9.39
CA GLY A 9 -6.17 15.13 7.97
C GLY A 9 -7.33 14.17 7.67
N PHE A 10 -7.55 13.19 8.54
CA PHE A 10 -8.66 12.24 8.42
C PHE A 10 -10.02 12.93 8.59
N GLU A 11 -10.15 13.77 9.62
CA GLU A 11 -11.34 14.57 9.86
C GLU A 11 -11.64 15.51 8.69
N TYR A 12 -10.62 16.16 8.12
CA TYR A 12 -10.78 16.98 6.94
C TYR A 12 -11.30 16.17 5.74
N ALA A 13 -10.72 14.99 5.46
CA ALA A 13 -11.18 14.12 4.37
C ALA A 13 -12.63 13.67 4.56
N ALA A 14 -13.00 13.26 5.78
CA ALA A 14 -14.37 12.89 6.13
C ALA A 14 -15.34 14.07 5.91
N ARG A 15 -14.97 15.28 6.36
CA ARG A 15 -15.78 16.50 6.17
C ARG A 15 -15.96 16.90 4.70
N MET A 16 -15.01 16.53 3.83
CA MET A 16 -15.11 16.74 2.39
C MET A 16 -15.96 15.68 1.68
N GLY A 17 -16.53 14.72 2.40
CA GLY A 17 -17.38 13.66 1.86
C GLY A 17 -16.61 12.51 1.22
N ALA A 18 -15.32 12.37 1.50
CA ALA A 18 -14.56 11.19 1.08
C ALA A 18 -15.05 9.95 1.83
N CYS A 19 -15.04 8.79 1.16
CA CYS A 19 -15.18 7.51 1.84
C CYS A 19 -13.91 7.25 2.65
N THR A 20 -14.06 7.07 3.96
CA THR A 20 -12.96 7.02 4.91
C THR A 20 -12.79 5.63 5.51
N VAL A 21 -11.55 5.13 5.48
CA VAL A 21 -11.17 3.83 6.06
C VAL A 21 -10.03 4.04 7.04
N ALA A 22 -10.25 3.72 8.32
CA ALA A 22 -9.22 3.79 9.36
C ALA A 22 -8.53 2.44 9.56
N ILE A 23 -7.20 2.41 9.51
CA ILE A 23 -6.39 1.29 10.04
C ILE A 23 -5.81 1.76 11.37
N THR A 24 -6.19 1.11 12.46
CA THR A 24 -5.86 1.57 13.82
C THR A 24 -5.77 0.42 14.81
N ASP A 25 -5.17 0.66 15.97
CA ASP A 25 -4.92 -0.33 17.01
C ASP A 25 -6.13 -0.59 17.92
N SER A 26 -7.12 0.32 17.92
CA SER A 26 -8.25 0.27 18.85
C SER A 26 -9.52 0.87 18.29
N VAL A 27 -10.67 0.27 18.64
CA VAL A 27 -12.01 0.75 18.28
C VAL A 27 -12.39 2.08 18.93
N ILE A 28 -11.72 2.45 20.03
CA ILE A 28 -11.93 3.74 20.71
C ILE A 28 -11.01 4.84 20.18
N SER A 29 -10.17 4.56 19.17
CA SER A 29 -9.29 5.56 18.59
C SER A 29 -10.11 6.70 17.94
N PRO A 30 -9.56 7.93 17.86
CA PRO A 30 -10.25 9.04 17.20
C PRO A 30 -10.50 8.73 15.72
N LEU A 31 -9.60 8.00 15.05
CA LEU A 31 -9.78 7.61 13.65
C LEU A 31 -10.94 6.62 13.49
N ALA A 32 -11.06 5.63 14.38
CA ALA A 32 -12.17 4.67 14.33
C ALA A 32 -13.54 5.34 14.50
N GLN A 33 -13.62 6.38 15.31
CA GLN A 33 -14.87 7.12 15.55
C GLN A 33 -15.29 8.00 14.36
N LEU A 34 -14.34 8.40 13.52
CA LEU A 34 -14.57 9.25 12.35
C LEU A 34 -14.76 8.46 11.05
N ALA A 35 -14.38 7.19 11.00
CA ALA A 35 -14.30 6.41 9.77
C ALA A 35 -15.63 5.75 9.39
N ASP A 36 -15.91 5.68 8.09
CA ASP A 36 -17.00 4.85 7.56
C ASP A 36 -16.72 3.35 7.78
N LEU A 37 -15.45 2.96 7.65
CA LEU A 37 -14.98 1.60 7.90
C LEU A 37 -13.73 1.61 8.76
N THR A 38 -13.65 0.70 9.72
CA THR A 38 -12.49 0.55 10.60
C THR A 38 -11.91 -0.84 10.50
N LEU A 39 -10.60 -0.92 10.28
CA LEU A 39 -9.80 -2.13 10.31
C LEU A 39 -8.88 -2.09 11.52
N ILE A 40 -9.10 -3.03 12.46
CA ILE A 40 -8.32 -3.09 13.69
C ILE A 40 -7.08 -3.97 13.46
N ALA A 41 -5.90 -3.35 13.59
CA ALA A 41 -4.61 -4.02 13.62
C ALA A 41 -3.97 -3.80 14.99
N LYS A 42 -4.15 -4.77 15.89
CA LYS A 42 -3.55 -4.71 17.21
C LYS A 42 -2.02 -4.70 17.09
N SER A 43 -1.39 -3.65 17.59
CA SER A 43 0.05 -3.53 17.69
C SER A 43 0.46 -3.66 19.15
N ASP A 44 1.24 -4.69 19.49
CA ASP A 44 1.82 -4.81 20.82
C ASP A 44 3.14 -4.02 20.85
N LEU A 45 3.14 -2.89 21.56
CA LEU A 45 4.27 -1.95 21.58
C LEU A 45 5.49 -2.47 22.35
N ASN A 46 5.40 -3.66 22.96
CA ASN A 46 6.52 -4.31 23.63
C ASN A 46 7.61 -4.80 22.65
N SER A 47 7.30 -4.87 21.36
CA SER A 47 8.25 -5.12 20.28
C SER A 47 7.94 -4.22 19.08
N PHE A 48 8.86 -3.30 18.75
CA PHE A 48 8.71 -2.35 17.64
C PHE A 48 8.44 -3.05 16.30
N ILE A 49 8.99 -4.24 16.09
CA ILE A 49 8.81 -5.02 14.86
C ILE A 49 7.39 -5.57 14.77
N GLU A 50 6.85 -6.08 15.89
CA GLU A 50 5.49 -6.65 15.95
C GLU A 50 4.42 -5.56 15.77
N ALA A 51 4.73 -4.32 16.17
CA ALA A 51 3.80 -3.20 16.02
C ALA A 51 3.45 -2.85 14.56
N PHE A 52 4.33 -3.17 13.59
CA PHE A 52 4.06 -2.89 12.16
C PHE A 52 3.61 -4.10 11.36
N ALA A 53 3.90 -5.32 11.82
CA ALA A 53 3.55 -6.53 11.08
C ALA A 53 2.04 -6.63 10.80
N ALA A 54 1.19 -6.39 11.82
CA ALA A 54 -0.25 -6.46 11.66
C ALA A 54 -0.84 -5.36 10.74
N PRO A 55 -0.53 -4.04 10.94
CA PRO A 55 -1.01 -3.00 10.02
C PRO A 55 -0.52 -3.20 8.58
N LEU A 56 0.74 -3.57 8.37
CA LEU A 56 1.29 -3.80 7.02
C LEU A 56 0.64 -5.00 6.33
N SER A 57 0.33 -6.07 7.07
CA SER A 57 -0.37 -7.22 6.51
C SER A 57 -1.77 -6.84 5.99
N LEU A 58 -2.49 -5.98 6.71
CA LEU A 58 -3.78 -5.48 6.25
C LEU A 58 -3.64 -4.62 4.98
N ILE A 59 -2.64 -3.74 4.93
CA ILE A 59 -2.35 -2.92 3.74
C ILE A 59 -2.05 -3.83 2.54
N THR A 60 -1.19 -4.83 2.72
CA THR A 60 -0.86 -5.80 1.67
C THR A 60 -2.09 -6.60 1.22
N ALA A 61 -2.93 -7.06 2.15
CA ALA A 61 -4.15 -7.79 1.83
C ALA A 61 -5.16 -6.92 1.06
N LEU A 62 -5.33 -5.65 1.46
CA LEU A 62 -6.16 -4.68 0.75
C LEU A 62 -5.65 -4.42 -0.67
N ALA A 63 -4.36 -4.12 -0.82
CA ALA A 63 -3.74 -3.88 -2.12
C ALA A 63 -3.89 -5.11 -3.04
N THR A 64 -3.70 -6.32 -2.49
CA THR A 64 -3.89 -7.57 -3.22
C THR A 64 -5.35 -7.75 -3.65
N ALA A 65 -6.30 -7.54 -2.75
CA ALA A 65 -7.73 -7.65 -3.06
C ALA A 65 -8.17 -6.66 -4.14
N VAL A 66 -7.70 -5.41 -4.07
CA VAL A 66 -7.93 -4.39 -5.11
C VAL A 66 -7.29 -4.81 -6.43
N GLY A 67 -6.03 -5.26 -6.41
CA GLY A 67 -5.33 -5.74 -7.61
C GLY A 67 -5.99 -6.93 -8.28
N MET A 68 -6.59 -7.83 -7.50
CA MET A 68 -7.37 -8.95 -8.02
C MET A 68 -8.70 -8.50 -8.63
N ARG A 69 -9.35 -7.48 -8.05
CA ARG A 69 -10.63 -6.95 -8.52
C ARG A 69 -10.50 -6.09 -9.78
N GLU A 70 -9.47 -5.25 -9.84
CA GLU A 70 -9.23 -4.26 -10.91
C GLU A 70 -8.06 -4.67 -11.80
N ARG A 71 -7.93 -5.98 -12.07
CA ARG A 71 -6.74 -6.58 -12.69
C ARG A 71 -6.27 -5.87 -13.96
N GLU A 72 -7.17 -5.56 -14.88
CA GLU A 72 -6.82 -4.91 -16.15
C GLU A 72 -6.27 -3.49 -15.94
N ASN A 73 -6.96 -2.68 -15.13
CA ASN A 73 -6.54 -1.31 -14.81
C ASN A 73 -5.18 -1.28 -14.10
N VAL A 74 -4.95 -2.23 -13.20
CA VAL A 74 -3.68 -2.37 -12.47
C VAL A 74 -2.56 -2.81 -13.40
N LEU A 75 -2.80 -3.79 -14.28
CA LEU A 75 -1.80 -4.20 -15.28
C LEU A 75 -1.43 -3.05 -16.21
N HIS A 76 -2.40 -2.28 -16.69
CA HIS A 76 -2.13 -1.12 -17.54
C HIS A 76 -1.27 -0.06 -16.81
N SER A 77 -1.57 0.21 -15.54
CA SER A 77 -0.80 1.16 -14.72
C SER A 77 0.63 0.66 -14.48
N LEU A 78 0.81 -0.66 -14.32
CA LEU A 78 2.13 -1.29 -14.17
C LEU A 78 2.93 -1.21 -15.48
N GLU A 79 2.30 -1.47 -16.63
CA GLU A 79 2.94 -1.33 -17.94
C GLU A 79 3.46 0.10 -18.18
N GLN A 80 2.67 1.12 -17.83
CA GLN A 80 3.11 2.51 -17.90
C GLN A 80 4.32 2.79 -16.99
N LEU A 81 4.36 2.17 -15.82
CA LEU A 81 5.46 2.34 -14.88
C LEU A 81 6.74 1.64 -15.38
N GLU A 82 6.62 0.45 -15.97
CA GLU A 82 7.73 -0.25 -16.64
C GLU A 82 8.29 0.59 -17.80
N GLU A 83 7.43 1.20 -18.62
CA GLU A 83 7.89 2.09 -19.70
C GLU A 83 8.72 3.27 -19.17
N ILE A 84 8.27 3.88 -18.07
CA ILE A 84 9.03 4.95 -17.39
C ILE A 84 10.38 4.40 -16.90
N TRP A 85 10.38 3.24 -16.24
CA TRP A 85 11.59 2.64 -15.69
C TRP A 85 12.62 2.26 -16.78
N ASP A 86 12.17 1.75 -17.91
CA ASP A 86 13.00 1.46 -19.09
C ASP A 86 13.62 2.74 -19.65
N ASN A 87 12.81 3.80 -19.80
CA ASN A 87 13.26 5.10 -20.31
C ASN A 87 14.36 5.71 -19.44
N TYR A 88 14.23 5.58 -18.12
CA TYR A 88 15.23 6.09 -17.17
C TYR A 88 16.32 5.09 -16.81
N ARG A 89 16.31 3.88 -17.40
CA ARG A 89 17.24 2.77 -17.08
C ARG A 89 17.38 2.54 -15.59
N ILE A 90 16.26 2.59 -14.86
CA ILE A 90 16.24 2.47 -13.40
C ILE A 90 16.71 1.09 -12.98
N PHE A 91 16.34 0.05 -13.73
CA PHE A 91 16.73 -1.33 -13.46
C PHE A 91 17.85 -1.82 -14.38
N TYR A 92 18.73 -2.63 -13.78
CA TYR A 92 19.80 -3.30 -14.49
C TYR A 92 19.29 -4.63 -15.04
N HIS A 93 19.10 -4.73 -16.36
CA HIS A 93 18.78 -5.98 -17.06
C HIS A 93 20.06 -6.78 -17.35
N GLY A 94 20.73 -7.23 -16.29
CA GLY A 94 21.87 -8.14 -16.40
C GLY A 94 21.40 -9.59 -16.48
N LEU A 95 21.77 -10.25 -17.58
CA LEU A 95 21.69 -11.70 -17.88
C LEU A 95 20.71 -12.12 -19.00
N GLU A 96 19.73 -11.32 -19.40
CA GLU A 96 18.84 -11.71 -20.53
C GLU A 96 19.52 -11.60 -21.91
N ARG A 97 20.49 -10.69 -22.07
CA ARG A 97 21.23 -10.53 -23.34
C ARG A 97 22.27 -11.62 -23.60
N GLY A 98 22.85 -12.19 -22.54
CA GLY A 98 23.93 -13.17 -22.65
C GLY A 98 23.50 -14.52 -23.21
N TRP A 99 22.23 -14.91 -23.00
CA TRP A 99 21.69 -16.16 -23.53
C TRP A 99 21.27 -16.06 -25.00
N GLN A 100 20.88 -14.87 -25.48
CA GLN A 100 20.56 -14.70 -26.91
C GLN A 100 21.83 -14.75 -27.78
N GLU A 101 22.92 -14.12 -27.35
CA GLU A 101 24.23 -14.21 -28.05
C GLU A 101 24.86 -15.61 -28.00
N ALA A 102 24.53 -16.41 -26.97
CA ALA A 102 25.03 -17.78 -26.83
C ALA A 102 24.22 -18.83 -27.62
N ILE A 103 22.98 -18.50 -28.02
CA ILE A 103 22.10 -19.38 -28.83
C ILE A 103 22.26 -19.09 -30.33
N GLU A 104 22.72 -17.89 -30.72
CA GLU A 104 23.04 -17.53 -32.12
C GLU A 104 24.46 -17.93 -32.57
N LYS A 105 25.29 -18.51 -31.70
CA LYS A 105 26.61 -19.09 -32.04
C LYS A 105 26.59 -20.61 -31.99
#